data_AF-A0A8S2FG69-F1
#
_entry.id   AF-A0A8S2FG69-F1
#
_cell.length_a   1.000
_cell.length_b   1.000
_cell.length_c   1.000
_cell.angle_alpha   90.00
_cell.angle_beta   90.00
_cell.angle_gamma   90.00
#
_symmetry.space_group_name_H-M   'P 1'
#
loop_
_entity.id
_entity.type
_entity.pdbx_description
1 polymer ?
#
loop_
_entity_poly.entity_id
_entity_poly.type
_entity_poly.pdbx_seq_one_letter_code
_entity_poly.pdbx_strand_id
1 'polypeptide(L)'
;MCAKHADDKLKYWCTICSQLVYRDCLLFAHKDHMVVSIQDKCKKTMDEFRTFAKQNELKKSNLSTLSNKLTCALYEQQRKKEEMKTDIQQMTTKCLILLLKREKQLLEEIENSDQKQQLQLKRQQQQVRAQLEDLTTKDVFLGNTKWRLYFIVCKQK
;
A
#
# COMPACT_ATOMS: atom_id res chain seq x y z
N MET A 1 -65.08 12.57 -20.98
CA MET A 1 -66.44 11.97 -20.95
C MET A 1 -67.19 12.46 -22.18
N CYS A 2 -67.82 11.57 -22.94
CA CYS A 2 -68.69 11.98 -24.04
C CYS A 2 -69.96 12.59 -23.45
N ALA A 3 -70.16 13.90 -23.63
CA ALA A 3 -71.31 14.63 -23.10
C ALA A 3 -72.67 14.19 -23.71
N LYS A 4 -72.68 13.27 -24.69
CA LYS A 4 -73.86 12.89 -25.47
C LYS A 4 -74.59 11.63 -24.95
N HIS A 5 -73.97 10.83 -24.09
CA HIS A 5 -74.54 9.54 -23.63
C HIS A 5 -74.37 9.38 -22.11
N ALA A 6 -75.04 10.25 -21.34
CA ALA A 6 -74.89 10.32 -19.88
C ALA A 6 -75.42 9.07 -19.15
N ASP A 7 -76.40 8.36 -19.71
CA ASP A 7 -77.06 7.20 -19.08
C ASP A 7 -76.43 5.84 -19.43
N ASP A 8 -75.49 5.80 -20.36
CA ASP A 8 -74.98 4.55 -20.89
C ASP A 8 -73.68 4.14 -20.17
N LYS A 9 -73.54 2.89 -19.73
CA LYS A 9 -72.34 2.46 -18.98
C LYS A 9 -71.15 2.33 -19.94
N LEU A 10 -70.04 3.04 -19.66
CA LEU A 10 -68.75 2.84 -20.34
C LEU A 10 -68.34 1.36 -20.27
N LYS A 11 -68.13 0.72 -21.43
CA LYS A 11 -67.84 -0.73 -21.52
C LYS A 11 -66.61 -1.08 -22.34
N TYR A 12 -66.10 -0.16 -23.16
CA TYR A 12 -65.00 -0.43 -24.09
C TYR A 12 -63.85 0.58 -23.94
N TRP A 13 -62.64 0.11 -24.24
CA TRP A 13 -61.43 0.91 -24.37
C TRP A 13 -61.00 0.94 -25.84
N CYS A 14 -60.87 2.14 -26.40
CA CYS A 14 -60.34 2.33 -27.75
C CYS A 14 -58.80 2.37 -27.69
N THR A 15 -58.13 1.44 -28.38
CA THR A 15 -56.66 1.35 -28.34
C THR A 15 -55.99 2.45 -29.16
N ILE A 16 -56.63 2.94 -30.23
CA ILE A 16 -56.11 4.02 -31.08
C ILE A 16 -56.19 5.37 -30.35
N CYS A 17 -57.33 5.67 -29.73
CA CYS A 17 -57.55 6.93 -29.02
C CYS A 17 -57.08 6.91 -27.56
N SER A 18 -56.68 5.74 -27.05
CA SER A 18 -56.27 5.54 -25.66
C SER A 18 -57.25 6.11 -24.63
N GLN A 19 -58.55 5.85 -24.83
CA GLN A 19 -59.60 6.37 -23.96
C GLN A 19 -60.78 5.40 -23.83
N LEU A 20 -61.56 5.59 -22.77
CA LEU A 20 -62.82 4.88 -22.52
C LEU A 20 -63.92 5.42 -23.44
N VAL A 21 -64.67 4.51 -24.05
CA VAL A 21 -65.71 4.83 -25.03
C VAL A 21 -67.03 4.13 -24.70
N TYR A 22 -68.14 4.80 -24.99
CA TYR A 22 -69.50 4.25 -24.88
C TYR A 22 -69.79 3.36 -26.09
N ARG A 23 -70.81 2.49 -25.97
CA ARG A 23 -71.24 1.61 -27.07
C ARG A 23 -71.65 2.42 -28.29
N ASP A 24 -72.45 3.46 -28.11
CA ASP A 24 -72.96 4.26 -29.22
C ASP A 24 -71.87 5.03 -29.95
N CYS A 25 -70.80 5.42 -29.24
CA CYS A 25 -69.64 6.06 -29.85
C CYS A 25 -68.89 5.15 -30.84
N LEU A 26 -69.06 3.81 -30.74
CA LEU A 26 -68.47 2.85 -31.66
C LEU A 26 -69.07 2.94 -33.05
N LEU A 27 -70.33 3.35 -33.19
CA LEU A 27 -71.03 3.41 -34.48
C LEU A 27 -70.73 4.69 -35.28
N PHE A 28 -70.25 5.73 -34.59
CA PHE A 28 -70.01 7.06 -35.19
C PHE A 28 -68.53 7.44 -35.15
N ALA A 29 -68.03 7.83 -33.98
CA ALA A 29 -66.70 8.42 -33.81
C ALA A 29 -65.56 7.39 -33.81
N HIS A 30 -65.88 6.11 -33.55
CA HIS A 30 -64.90 5.02 -33.44
C HIS A 30 -65.21 3.85 -34.40
N LYS A 31 -65.87 4.14 -35.54
CA LYS A 31 -66.42 3.16 -36.48
C LYS A 31 -65.42 2.12 -37.02
N ASP A 32 -64.15 2.48 -37.08
CA ASP A 32 -63.07 1.62 -37.56
C ASP A 32 -61.91 1.49 -36.55
N HIS A 33 -62.14 1.89 -35.29
CA HIS A 33 -61.10 1.80 -34.27
C HIS A 33 -61.11 0.44 -33.59
N MET A 34 -59.91 -0.10 -33.32
CA MET A 34 -59.78 -1.29 -32.49
C MET A 34 -60.20 -0.97 -31.05
N VAL A 35 -61.21 -1.70 -30.58
CA VAL A 35 -61.79 -1.55 -29.25
C VAL A 35 -61.80 -2.88 -28.52
N VAL A 36 -61.49 -2.83 -27.23
CA VAL A 36 -61.45 -4.00 -26.35
C VAL A 36 -62.35 -3.77 -25.15
N SER A 37 -62.86 -4.83 -24.53
CA SER A 37 -63.60 -4.69 -23.27
C SER A 37 -62.71 -4.07 -22.20
N ILE A 38 -63.28 -3.20 -21.36
CA ILE A 38 -62.57 -2.64 -20.22
C ILE A 38 -62.07 -3.76 -19.31
N GLN A 39 -62.85 -4.83 -19.11
CA GLN A 39 -62.45 -5.96 -18.27
C GLN A 39 -61.18 -6.63 -18.79
N ASP A 40 -61.11 -6.89 -20.10
CA ASP A 40 -59.95 -7.54 -20.73
C ASP A 40 -58.74 -6.61 -20.74
N LYS A 41 -58.94 -5.31 -21.04
CA LYS A 41 -57.85 -4.32 -21.00
C LYS A 41 -57.32 -4.16 -19.57
N CYS A 42 -58.19 -4.08 -18.57
CA CYS A 42 -57.81 -4.01 -17.17
C CYS A 42 -57.04 -5.28 -16.76
N LYS A 43 -57.54 -6.46 -17.09
CA LYS A 43 -56.86 -7.74 -16.77
C LYS A 43 -55.46 -7.79 -17.38
N LYS A 44 -55.35 -7.55 -18.69
CA LYS A 44 -54.05 -7.52 -19.39
C LYS A 44 -53.08 -6.50 -18.80
N THR A 45 -53.57 -5.28 -18.54
CA THR A 45 -52.76 -4.20 -17.95
C THR A 45 -52.31 -4.56 -16.53
N MET A 46 -53.18 -5.18 -15.73
CA MET A 46 -52.84 -5.66 -14.39
C MET A 46 -51.80 -6.80 -14.41
N ASP A 47 -51.90 -7.71 -15.39
CA ASP A 47 -50.93 -8.78 -15.58
C ASP A 47 -49.55 -8.25 -16.02
N GLU A 48 -49.53 -7.26 -16.91
CA GLU A 48 -48.32 -6.53 -17.31
C GLU A 48 -47.67 -5.82 -16.10
N PHE A 49 -48.46 -5.08 -15.32
CA PHE A 49 -47.97 -4.43 -14.10
C PHE A 49 -47.46 -5.44 -13.06
N ARG A 50 -48.15 -6.57 -12.89
CA ARG A 50 -47.71 -7.63 -11.99
C ARG A 50 -46.38 -8.23 -12.43
N THR A 51 -46.20 -8.45 -13.73
CA THR A 51 -44.95 -8.97 -14.28
C THR A 51 -43.82 -7.97 -14.11
N PHE A 52 -44.07 -6.69 -14.41
CA PHE A 52 -43.11 -5.61 -14.22
C PHE A 52 -42.71 -5.44 -12.75
N ALA A 53 -43.67 -5.48 -11.83
CA ALA A 53 -43.42 -5.41 -10.39
C ALA A 53 -42.50 -6.55 -9.92
N LYS A 54 -42.78 -7.79 -10.36
CA LYS A 54 -41.92 -8.95 -10.07
C LYS A 54 -40.50 -8.77 -10.61
N GLN A 55 -40.36 -8.28 -11.84
CA GLN A 55 -39.04 -8.02 -12.43
C GLN A 55 -38.26 -6.94 -11.68
N ASN A 56 -38.93 -5.88 -11.22
CA ASN A 56 -38.28 -4.82 -10.45
C ASN A 56 -37.86 -5.28 -9.07
N GLU A 57 -38.64 -6.11 -8.38
CA GLU A 57 -38.23 -6.70 -7.11
C GLU A 57 -36.99 -7.58 -7.26
N LEU A 58 -36.93 -8.40 -8.33
CA LEU A 58 -35.72 -9.19 -8.64
C LEU A 58 -34.52 -8.30 -8.94
N LYS A 59 -34.68 -7.26 -9.77
CA LYS A 59 -33.61 -6.31 -10.08
C LYS A 59 -33.10 -5.60 -8.81
N LYS A 60 -34.02 -5.17 -7.94
CA LYS A 60 -33.70 -4.52 -6.66
C LYS A 60 -32.91 -5.46 -5.74
N SER A 61 -33.34 -6.72 -5.63
CA SER A 61 -32.63 -7.74 -4.85
C SER A 61 -31.22 -8.01 -5.39
N ASN A 62 -31.07 -8.13 -6.70
CA ASN A 62 -29.77 -8.32 -7.35
C ASN A 62 -28.86 -7.12 -7.13
N LEU A 63 -29.37 -5.90 -7.31
CA LEU A 63 -28.60 -4.66 -7.08
C LEU A 63 -28.18 -4.52 -5.62
N SER A 64 -29.05 -4.86 -4.66
CA SER A 64 -28.70 -4.87 -3.24
C SER A 64 -27.55 -5.86 -2.96
N THR A 65 -27.64 -7.06 -3.52
CA THR A 65 -26.59 -8.09 -3.39
C THR A 65 -25.25 -7.63 -3.99
N LEU A 66 -25.29 -7.02 -5.19
CA LEU A 66 -24.10 -6.48 -5.84
C LEU A 66 -23.50 -5.30 -5.05
N SER A 67 -24.36 -4.42 -4.51
CA SER A 67 -23.93 -3.32 -3.64
C SER A 67 -23.18 -3.85 -2.41
N ASN A 68 -23.70 -4.88 -1.75
CA ASN A 68 -23.04 -5.47 -0.60
C ASN A 68 -21.68 -6.09 -0.98
N LYS A 69 -21.61 -6.82 -2.10
CA LYS A 69 -20.34 -7.37 -2.61
C LYS A 69 -19.32 -6.27 -2.92
N LEU A 70 -19.77 -5.16 -3.52
CA LEU A 70 -18.90 -4.03 -3.81
C LEU A 70 -18.37 -3.38 -2.53
N THR A 71 -19.22 -3.20 -1.51
CA THR A 71 -18.81 -2.70 -0.19
C THR A 71 -17.77 -3.61 0.46
N CYS A 72 -17.98 -4.94 0.43
CA CYS A 72 -17.00 -5.90 0.93
C CYS A 72 -15.67 -5.81 0.16
N ALA A 73 -15.71 -5.73 -1.17
CA ALA A 73 -14.52 -5.63 -1.99
C ALA A 73 -13.72 -4.34 -1.72
N LEU A 74 -14.41 -3.21 -1.56
CA LEU A 74 -13.78 -1.93 -1.19
C LEU A 74 -13.10 -2.01 0.18
N TYR A 75 -13.76 -2.64 1.16
CA TYR A 75 -13.19 -2.86 2.48
C TYR A 75 -11.93 -3.74 2.43
N GLU A 76 -12.00 -4.87 1.71
CA GLU A 76 -10.85 -5.77 1.54
C GLU A 76 -9.68 -5.10 0.83
N GLN A 77 -9.96 -4.30 -0.20
CA GLN A 77 -8.94 -3.54 -0.92
C GLN A 77 -8.24 -2.55 0.02
N GLN A 78 -9.00 -1.82 0.83
CA GLN A 78 -8.45 -0.89 1.81
C GLN A 78 -7.63 -1.61 2.89
N ARG A 79 -8.10 -2.78 3.36
CA ARG A 79 -7.36 -3.61 4.32
C ARG A 79 -6.01 -4.05 3.74
N LYS A 80 -5.99 -4.59 2.52
CA LYS A 80 -4.76 -5.04 1.83
C LYS A 80 -3.76 -3.89 1.65
N LYS A 81 -4.25 -2.69 1.33
CA LYS A 81 -3.40 -1.50 1.21
C LYS A 81 -2.69 -1.17 2.53
N GLU A 82 -3.42 -1.16 3.65
CA GLU A 82 -2.82 -0.84 4.95
C GLU A 82 -1.88 -1.96 5.46
N GLU A 83 -2.21 -3.23 5.16
CA GLU A 83 -1.34 -4.37 5.43
C GLU A 83 -0.01 -4.24 4.68
N MET A 84 -0.05 -4.02 3.36
CA MET A 84 1.15 -3.80 2.54
C MET A 84 1.99 -2.62 3.04
N LYS A 85 1.34 -1.51 3.44
CA LYS A 85 2.03 -0.34 3.99
C LYS A 85 2.76 -0.69 5.28
N THR A 86 2.11 -1.45 6.16
CA THR A 86 2.68 -1.90 7.43
C THR A 86 3.87 -2.83 7.18
N ASP A 87 3.74 -3.78 6.25
CA ASP A 87 4.81 -4.72 5.90
C ASP A 87 6.05 -3.99 5.36
N ILE A 88 5.86 -3.02 4.46
CA ILE A 88 6.95 -2.20 3.94
C ILE A 88 7.67 -1.46 5.08
N GLN A 89 6.93 -0.85 6.00
CA GLN A 89 7.49 -0.14 7.15
C GLN A 89 8.26 -1.07 8.08
N GLN A 90 7.71 -2.26 8.38
CA GLN A 90 8.35 -3.26 9.22
C GLN A 90 9.63 -3.79 8.58
N MET A 91 9.61 -4.15 7.30
CA MET A 91 10.79 -4.64 6.59
C MET A 91 11.87 -3.57 6.51
N THR A 92 11.50 -2.33 6.20
CA THR A 92 12.44 -1.20 6.18
C THR A 92 13.12 -1.02 7.53
N THR A 93 12.34 -1.06 8.62
CA THR A 93 12.88 -0.93 9.98
C THR A 93 13.82 -2.09 10.32
N LYS A 94 13.47 -3.33 9.96
CA LYS A 94 14.34 -4.50 10.15
C LYS A 94 15.65 -4.35 9.39
N CYS A 95 15.61 -3.93 8.12
CA CYS A 95 16.80 -3.68 7.32
C CYS A 95 17.68 -2.59 7.96
N LEU A 96 17.09 -1.49 8.41
CA LEU A 96 17.83 -0.41 9.07
C LEU A 96 18.55 -0.90 10.33
N ILE A 97 17.87 -1.67 11.18
CA ILE A 97 18.48 -2.25 12.39
C ILE A 97 19.67 -3.14 12.05
N LEU A 98 19.55 -3.97 11.01
CA LEU A 98 20.64 -4.86 10.59
C LEU A 98 21.84 -4.06 10.05
N LEU A 99 21.59 -3.03 9.25
CA LEU A 99 22.64 -2.16 8.72
C LEU A 99 23.38 -1.43 9.85
N LEU A 100 22.64 -0.81 10.78
CA LEU A 100 23.22 -0.12 11.94
C LEU A 100 24.03 -1.07 12.84
N LYS A 101 23.54 -2.31 13.02
CA LYS A 101 24.27 -3.33 13.77
C LYS A 101 25.60 -3.67 13.07
N ARG A 102 25.59 -3.83 11.75
CA ARG A 102 26.81 -4.16 11.00
C ARG A 102 27.79 -2.99 10.98
N GLU A 103 27.31 -1.77 10.85
CA GLU A 103 28.12 -0.55 10.96
C GLU A 103 28.87 -0.51 12.29
N LYS A 104 28.16 -0.70 13.41
CA LYS A 104 28.79 -0.75 14.74
C LYS A 104 29.87 -1.83 14.84
N GLN A 105 29.61 -3.03 14.32
CA GLN A 105 30.60 -4.12 14.32
C GLN A 105 31.84 -3.77 13.50
N LEU A 106 31.67 -3.14 12.33
CA LEU A 106 32.80 -2.71 11.50
C LEU A 106 33.65 -1.63 12.18
N LEU A 107 33.01 -0.68 12.87
CA LEU A 107 33.74 0.33 13.64
C LEU A 107 34.55 -0.30 14.78
N GLU A 108 33.95 -1.25 15.51
CA GLU A 108 34.64 -1.99 16.57
C GLU A 108 35.79 -2.85 16.01
N GLU A 109 35.63 -3.47 14.84
CA GLU A 109 36.70 -4.20 14.14
C GLU A 109 37.89 -3.27 13.80
N ILE A 110 37.61 -2.05 13.33
CA ILE A 110 38.63 -1.04 13.02
C ILE A 110 39.37 -0.61 14.29
N GLU A 111 38.65 -0.24 15.35
CA GLU A 111 39.24 0.18 16.63
C GLU A 111 40.15 -0.91 17.22
N ASN A 112 39.69 -2.17 17.20
CA ASN A 112 40.47 -3.30 17.68
C ASN A 112 41.73 -3.55 16.84
N SER A 113 41.64 -3.38 15.52
CA SER A 113 42.78 -3.50 14.61
C SER A 113 43.80 -2.40 14.87
N ASP A 114 43.36 -1.15 14.98
CA ASP A 114 44.22 0.00 15.27
C ASP A 114 44.93 -0.15 16.62
N GLN A 115 44.20 -0.53 17.68
CA GLN A 115 44.80 -0.77 19.00
C GLN A 115 45.90 -1.84 18.96
N LYS A 116 45.69 -2.94 18.22
CA LYS A 116 46.71 -3.99 18.04
C LYS A 116 47.95 -3.43 17.33
N GLN A 117 47.76 -2.67 16.26
CA GLN A 117 48.86 -2.05 15.52
C GLN A 117 49.62 -1.04 16.38
N GLN A 118 48.92 -0.18 17.13
CA GLN A 118 49.54 0.76 18.05
C GLN A 118 50.38 0.07 19.12
N LEU A 119 49.88 -1.04 19.71
CA LEU A 119 50.63 -1.81 20.70
C LEU A 119 51.91 -2.42 20.09
N GLN A 120 51.83 -2.94 18.87
CA GLN A 120 52.98 -3.48 18.17
C GLN A 120 54.03 -2.41 17.87
N LEU A 121 53.60 -1.25 17.37
CA LEU A 121 54.49 -0.12 17.08
C LEU A 121 55.14 0.43 18.36
N LYS A 122 54.39 0.53 19.47
CA LYS A 122 54.95 0.93 20.78
C LYS A 122 56.04 -0.04 21.25
N ARG A 123 55.84 -1.35 21.10
CA ARG A 123 56.85 -2.36 21.44
C ARG A 123 58.10 -2.21 20.57
N GLN A 124 57.93 -2.06 19.26
CA GLN A 124 59.05 -1.84 18.33
C GLN A 124 59.80 -0.55 18.66
N GLN A 125 59.09 0.53 18.97
CA GLN A 125 59.69 1.80 19.38
C GLN A 125 60.50 1.66 20.67
N GLN A 126 59.98 0.97 21.68
CA GLN A 126 60.71 0.71 22.93
C GLN A 126 61.97 -0.13 22.68
N GLN A 127 61.88 -1.16 21.83
CA GLN A 127 63.03 -2.00 21.48
C GLN A 127 64.14 -1.19 20.79
N VAL A 128 63.79 -0.36 19.80
CA VAL A 128 64.76 0.51 19.11
C VAL A 128 65.38 1.52 20.07
N ARG A 129 64.58 2.12 20.96
CA ARG A 129 65.10 3.04 21.99
C ARG A 129 66.08 2.35 22.93
N ALA A 130 65.75 1.16 23.43
CA ALA A 130 66.65 0.40 24.30
C ALA A 130 67.97 0.05 23.60
N GLN A 131 67.92 -0.32 22.32
CA GLN A 131 69.12 -0.55 21.50
C GLN A 131 69.96 0.73 21.34
N LEU A 132 69.31 1.88 21.12
CA LEU A 132 69.99 3.17 21.03
C LEU A 132 70.67 3.56 22.36
N GLU A 133 69.99 3.35 23.49
CA GLU A 133 70.53 3.60 24.83
C GLU A 133 71.75 2.71 25.13
N ASP A 134 71.70 1.43 24.77
CA ASP A 134 72.83 0.50 24.89
C ASP A 134 74.05 0.93 24.04
N LEU A 135 73.82 1.36 22.80
CA LEU A 135 74.89 1.88 21.93
C LEU A 135 75.50 3.17 22.49
N THR A 136 74.67 4.13 22.92
CA THR A 136 75.15 5.38 23.50
C THR A 136 75.93 5.17 24.79
N THR A 137 75.52 4.25 25.67
CA THR A 137 76.29 3.90 26.88
C THR A 137 77.63 3.25 26.53
N LYS A 138 77.68 2.37 25.52
CA LYS A 138 78.93 1.80 25.01
C LYS A 138 79.85 2.88 24.42
N ASP A 139 79.32 3.84 23.68
CA ASP A 139 80.09 4.97 23.13
C ASP A 139 80.69 5.84 24.24
N VAL A 140 79.95 6.10 25.33
CA VAL A 140 80.47 6.82 26.51
C VAL A 140 81.62 6.04 27.16
N PHE A 141 81.50 4.71 27.28
CA PHE A 141 82.55 3.85 27.84
C PHE A 141 83.82 3.82 26.96
N LEU A 142 83.65 3.70 25.63
CA LEU A 142 84.74 3.69 24.67
C LEU A 142 85.38 5.08 24.47
N GLY A 143 84.59 6.15 24.56
CA GLY A 143 85.05 7.53 24.53
C GLY A 143 85.94 7.87 25.74
N ASN A 144 85.55 7.45 26.95
CA ASN A 144 86.35 7.68 28.16
C ASN A 144 87.66 6.88 28.19
N THR A 145 87.73 5.74 27.50
CA THR A 145 88.96 4.94 27.42
C THR A 145 89.94 5.45 26.36
N LYS A 146 89.45 6.00 25.24
CA LYS A 146 90.31 6.65 24.24
C LYS A 146 91.09 7.85 24.80
N TRP A 147 90.44 8.72 25.58
CA TRP A 147 91.11 9.88 26.20
C TRP A 147 92.00 9.48 27.38
N ARG A 148 91.62 8.48 28.19
CA ARG A 148 92.48 7.96 29.28
C ARG A 148 93.78 7.33 28.77
N LEU A 149 93.74 6.59 27.66
CA LEU A 149 94.95 6.02 27.06
C LEU A 149 95.85 7.10 26.45
N TYR A 150 95.29 8.12 25.81
CA TYR A 150 96.06 9.27 25.32
C TYR A 150 96.77 10.03 26.46
N PHE A 151 96.13 10.19 27.62
CA PHE A 151 96.75 10.83 28.79
C PHE A 151 97.87 10.00 29.44
N ILE A 152 97.81 8.67 29.36
CA ILE A 152 98.87 7.79 29.89
C ILE A 152 100.08 7.77 28.96
N VAL A 153 99.87 7.76 27.64
CA VAL A 153 100.96 7.76 26.64
C VAL A 153 101.67 9.11 26.56
N CYS A 154 100.97 10.24 26.74
CA CYS A 154 101.60 11.57 26.76
C CYS A 154 102.35 11.91 28.07
N LYS A 155 102.18 11.14 29.16
CA LYS A 155 102.94 11.36 30.42
C LYS A 155 104.24 10.54 30.52
N GLN A 156 104.58 9.75 29.51
CA GLN A 156 105.80 8.93 29.47
C GLN A 156 106.86 9.42 28.46
N LYS A 157 106.75 10.65 27.97
CA LYS A 157 107.80 11.37 27.23
C LYS A 157 108.10 12.68 27.93
#